data_AF-A0A7S0DP25-F1
#
_entry.id   AF-A0A7S0DP25-F1
#
_cell.length_a   1.000
_cell.length_b   1.000
_cell.length_c   1.000
_cell.angle_alpha   90.00
_cell.angle_beta   90.00
_cell.angle_gamma   90.00
#
_symmetry.space_group_name_H-M   'P 1'
#
loop_
_entity.id
_entity.type
_entity.pdbx_description
1 polymer ?
#
loop_
_entity_poly.entity_id
_entity_poly.type
_entity_poly.pdbx_seq_one_letter_code
_entity_poly.pdbx_strand_id
1 'polypeptide(L)'
;MMMNDSYSTASGFFPLSPLLCDPQSANPFLKMDETTTFQSLKKGIKNPPLPDLIPDEKISGSVSSKSETSSDNESLKPLKHTKAPGATIAVNKQEVMKLIEEQNLQKQRLLRKAEQARLSRKRKKMRMQELEKESDNLRNENKRLKTLLAAQKNKIAAMNAAEAFNKSLNCQAQEREMYQKLREAVDSGESKVVSGQLEHIFKSFKDGRPNAEKYLENFATRISPSLPVRFLRWILSKQDSFYEDKNGLWKALFSDEAELTAEQIKEMKKLRAECASCPMGKAEIMEQIRTYMQNQLEYQDKILGKLGKIMQPEQMGKFLLWIEKHGEVCIKIR
;
A
#
# COMPACT_ATOMS: atom_id res chain seq x y z
N MET A 1 11.44 10.46 60.60
CA MET A 1 11.41 10.52 59.12
C MET A 1 11.08 9.13 58.62
N MET A 2 9.82 8.89 58.27
CA MET A 2 9.38 7.62 57.67
C MET A 2 9.37 7.79 56.15
N MET A 3 10.08 6.92 55.44
CA MET A 3 10.01 6.82 53.99
C MET A 3 8.88 5.87 53.62
N ASN A 4 7.95 6.36 52.82
CA ASN A 4 6.89 5.57 52.18
C ASN A 4 7.42 5.02 50.85
N ASP A 5 7.55 3.71 50.75
CA ASP A 5 7.70 3.00 49.49
C ASP A 5 6.34 2.88 48.81
N SER A 6 6.16 3.60 47.71
CA SER A 6 4.98 3.48 46.84
C SER A 6 5.32 2.56 45.66
N TYR A 7 4.83 1.33 45.71
CA TYR A 7 4.87 0.41 44.57
C TYR A 7 3.85 0.87 43.51
N SER A 8 4.38 1.44 42.43
CA SER A 8 3.64 1.74 41.21
C SER A 8 3.48 0.46 40.39
N THR A 9 2.29 -0.13 40.39
CA THR A 9 1.94 -1.22 39.47
C THR A 9 1.31 -0.61 38.22
N ALA A 10 2.10 -0.58 37.14
CA ALA A 10 1.64 -0.23 35.81
C ALA A 10 0.73 -1.35 35.27
N SER A 11 -0.58 -1.11 35.22
CA SER A 11 -1.53 -1.95 34.51
C SER A 11 -1.59 -1.52 33.04
N GLY A 12 -0.86 -2.26 32.20
CA GLY A 12 -0.94 -2.14 30.75
C GLY A 12 -2.30 -2.63 30.25
N PHE A 13 -3.08 -1.71 29.69
CA PHE A 13 -4.35 -2.01 29.03
C PHE A 13 -4.06 -2.41 27.57
N PHE A 14 -4.32 -3.68 27.22
CA PHE A 14 -4.33 -4.14 25.83
C PHE A 14 -5.77 -4.08 25.28
N PRO A 15 -5.97 -3.70 24.01
CA PRO A 15 -7.28 -3.77 23.38
C PRO A 15 -7.70 -5.23 23.26
N LEU A 16 -8.94 -5.49 23.64
CA LEU A 16 -9.64 -6.77 23.63
C LEU A 16 -9.21 -7.70 22.47
N SER A 17 -8.52 -8.78 22.82
CA SER A 17 -8.32 -9.93 21.95
C SER A 17 -9.68 -10.47 21.49
N PRO A 18 -9.82 -10.86 20.21
CA PRO A 18 -11.03 -11.55 19.76
C PRO A 18 -11.07 -12.93 20.41
N LEU A 19 -12.11 -13.17 21.20
CA LEU A 19 -12.39 -14.46 21.82
C LEU A 19 -12.49 -15.55 20.74
N LEU A 20 -11.51 -16.44 20.72
CA LEU A 20 -11.64 -17.79 20.18
C LEU A 20 -12.68 -18.54 21.04
N CYS A 21 -13.76 -18.98 20.39
CA CYS A 21 -14.78 -19.84 20.99
C CYS A 21 -14.23 -21.23 21.34
N ASP A 22 -14.77 -21.81 22.42
CA ASP A 22 -14.59 -23.20 22.83
C ASP A 22 -15.02 -24.21 21.72
N PRO A 23 -14.40 -25.40 21.64
CA PRO A 23 -14.56 -26.33 20.54
C PRO A 23 -15.76 -27.30 20.65
N GLN A 24 -16.82 -27.00 21.41
CA GLN A 24 -17.90 -27.98 21.66
C GLN A 24 -19.34 -27.56 21.28
N SER A 25 -19.54 -26.49 20.50
CA SER A 25 -20.83 -26.27 19.84
C SER A 25 -20.73 -26.50 18.34
N ALA A 26 -21.33 -27.62 17.90
CA ALA A 26 -21.57 -28.07 16.54
C ALA A 26 -21.41 -26.99 15.44
N ASN A 27 -20.29 -27.09 14.72
CA ASN A 27 -20.06 -26.43 13.45
C ASN A 27 -20.79 -27.23 12.34
N PRO A 28 -21.76 -26.66 11.61
CA PRO A 28 -22.42 -27.38 10.50
C PRO A 28 -21.55 -27.47 9.23
N PHE A 29 -20.34 -26.92 9.22
CA PHE A 29 -19.45 -26.82 8.05
C PHE A 29 -18.44 -27.97 7.88
N LEU A 30 -18.46 -29.00 8.73
CA LEU A 30 -17.58 -30.17 8.60
C LEU A 30 -18.38 -31.47 8.57
N LYS A 31 -19.05 -31.72 7.44
CA LYS A 31 -19.41 -33.07 6.99
C LYS A 31 -19.11 -33.15 5.50
N MET A 32 -17.86 -33.45 5.17
CA MET A 32 -17.45 -33.92 3.86
C MET A 32 -16.82 -35.29 4.08
N ASP A 33 -17.33 -36.27 3.34
CA ASP A 33 -17.14 -37.69 3.56
C ASP A 33 -15.68 -38.14 3.48
N GLU A 34 -15.23 -38.82 4.54
CA GLU A 34 -13.99 -39.59 4.55
C GLU A 34 -14.24 -40.98 3.95
N THR A 35 -14.05 -41.14 2.64
CA THR A 35 -13.68 -42.44 2.04
C THR A 35 -12.97 -42.24 0.70
N THR A 36 -11.66 -41.96 0.70
CA THR A 36 -10.78 -42.51 -0.36
C THR A 36 -9.34 -42.67 0.12
N THR A 37 -8.90 -43.92 0.03
CA THR A 37 -7.63 -44.54 0.41
C THR A 37 -6.42 -44.02 -0.40
N PHE A 38 -5.41 -43.53 0.32
CA PHE A 38 -3.97 -43.91 0.29
C PHE A 38 -3.23 -44.08 -1.07
N GLN A 39 -2.19 -43.26 -1.30
CA GLN A 39 -0.74 -43.63 -1.36
C GLN A 39 0.08 -42.77 -2.34
N SER A 40 1.33 -42.53 -1.91
CA SER A 40 2.52 -42.21 -2.73
C SER A 40 2.84 -40.74 -3.00
N LEU A 41 3.74 -40.17 -2.20
CA LEU A 41 5.07 -39.70 -2.63
C LEU A 41 5.76 -38.92 -1.50
N LYS A 42 6.53 -39.64 -0.67
CA LYS A 42 7.64 -39.06 0.09
C LYS A 42 8.82 -38.87 -0.86
N LYS A 43 9.10 -37.64 -1.31
CA LYS A 43 10.46 -37.24 -1.73
C LYS A 43 10.76 -35.85 -1.21
N GLY A 44 11.85 -35.75 -0.46
CA GLY A 44 12.29 -34.55 0.23
C GLY A 44 12.65 -33.41 -0.70
N ILE A 45 12.41 -32.21 -0.21
CA ILE A 45 12.97 -30.98 -0.77
C ILE A 45 13.70 -30.28 0.38
N LYS A 46 15.03 -30.19 0.19
CA LYS A 46 15.96 -29.44 1.03
C LYS A 46 15.62 -27.95 0.93
N ASN A 47 15.60 -27.25 2.06
CA ASN A 47 15.55 -25.80 2.12
C ASN A 47 16.76 -25.20 1.37
N PRO A 48 16.57 -24.26 0.44
CA PRO A 48 17.65 -23.41 -0.01
C PRO A 48 17.88 -22.26 1.00
N PRO A 49 19.12 -21.77 1.14
CA PRO A 49 19.48 -20.73 2.09
C PRO A 49 19.05 -19.35 1.62
N LEU A 50 18.82 -18.45 2.59
CA LEU A 50 18.69 -17.01 2.37
C LEU A 50 19.93 -16.47 1.62
N PRO A 51 19.77 -15.55 0.65
CA PRO A 51 20.85 -14.68 0.25
C PRO A 51 20.88 -13.41 1.10
N ASP A 52 22.09 -13.14 1.58
CA ASP A 52 22.53 -11.93 2.28
C ASP A 52 22.37 -10.65 1.44
N LEU A 53 22.31 -9.57 2.20
CA LEU A 53 22.49 -8.17 1.84
C LEU A 53 23.62 -7.94 0.81
N ILE A 54 23.33 -7.16 -0.22
CA ILE A 54 24.35 -6.39 -0.96
C ILE A 54 23.93 -4.90 -0.97
N PRO A 55 24.82 -3.98 -0.54
CA PRO A 55 24.62 -2.54 -0.62
C PRO A 55 25.16 -1.93 -1.94
N ASP A 56 24.68 -0.72 -2.21
CA ASP A 56 25.21 0.29 -3.14
C ASP A 56 25.19 0.01 -4.65
N GLU A 57 24.25 0.65 -5.35
CA GLU A 57 24.42 1.04 -6.76
C GLU A 57 24.45 2.56 -6.92
N LYS A 58 25.65 3.06 -7.21
CA LYS A 58 25.90 4.34 -7.86
C LYS A 58 25.27 4.30 -9.25
N ILE A 59 24.20 5.08 -9.45
CA ILE A 59 23.66 5.33 -10.80
C ILE A 59 24.57 6.34 -11.51
N SER A 60 25.61 5.84 -12.18
CA SER A 60 26.32 6.56 -13.24
C SER A 60 25.64 6.27 -14.58
N GLY A 61 24.63 7.06 -14.91
CA GLY A 61 23.98 7.00 -16.23
C GLY A 61 24.83 7.70 -17.28
N SER A 62 25.70 6.96 -17.96
CA SER A 62 26.30 7.39 -19.23
C SER A 62 25.28 7.23 -20.35
N VAL A 63 24.59 8.31 -20.70
CA VAL A 63 23.71 8.35 -21.87
C VAL A 63 24.58 8.42 -23.12
N SER A 64 24.85 7.24 -23.70
CA SER A 64 25.44 7.10 -25.04
C SER A 64 24.41 7.55 -26.07
N SER A 65 24.54 8.80 -26.49
CA SER A 65 23.77 9.34 -27.62
C SER A 65 24.49 8.98 -28.92
N LYS A 66 24.04 7.90 -29.56
CA LYS A 66 24.25 7.68 -30.99
C LYS A 66 23.50 8.80 -31.73
N SER A 67 24.22 9.81 -32.20
CA SER A 67 23.73 10.71 -33.24
C SER A 67 24.46 10.40 -34.54
N GLU A 68 23.68 9.91 -35.48
CA GLU A 68 24.06 9.48 -36.82
C GLU A 68 24.84 10.56 -37.55
N THR A 69 25.98 10.11 -38.08
CA THR A 69 26.86 10.81 -39.00
C THR A 69 26.22 10.89 -40.39
N SER A 70 25.83 12.09 -40.82
CA SER A 70 25.68 12.41 -42.25
C SER A 70 26.87 13.23 -42.68
N SER A 71 27.94 12.52 -43.04
CA SER A 71 29.14 13.07 -43.66
C SER A 71 28.96 12.94 -45.17
N ASP A 72 28.52 14.01 -45.83
CA ASP A 72 28.56 14.11 -47.30
C ASP A 72 30.02 14.18 -47.73
N ASN A 73 30.60 13.00 -47.98
CA ASN A 73 31.88 12.80 -48.64
C ASN A 73 31.68 13.00 -50.14
N GLU A 74 31.77 14.24 -50.61
CA GLU A 74 32.03 14.49 -52.02
C GLU A 74 33.46 14.01 -52.34
N SER A 75 33.54 12.88 -53.03
CA SER A 75 34.76 12.29 -53.58
C SER A 75 35.46 13.26 -54.52
N LEU A 76 36.51 13.92 -54.03
CA LEU A 76 37.53 14.54 -54.86
C LEU A 76 38.25 13.43 -55.64
N LYS A 77 37.96 13.35 -56.94
CA LYS A 77 38.69 12.51 -57.90
C LYS A 77 40.18 12.91 -57.89
N PRO A 78 41.12 11.95 -57.89
CA PRO A 78 42.54 12.25 -57.95
C PRO A 78 42.90 12.76 -59.35
N LEU A 79 43.28 14.04 -59.47
CA LEU A 79 43.91 14.57 -60.68
C LEU A 79 45.30 13.93 -60.83
N LYS A 80 45.45 13.13 -61.89
CA LYS A 80 46.75 12.67 -62.39
C LYS A 80 47.57 13.87 -62.83
N HIS A 81 48.60 14.23 -62.06
CA HIS A 81 49.62 15.20 -62.48
C HIS A 81 50.65 14.51 -63.38
N THR A 82 50.47 14.65 -64.70
CA THR A 82 51.55 14.52 -65.66
C THR A 82 52.40 15.79 -65.58
N LYS A 83 53.65 15.67 -65.08
CA LYS A 83 54.65 16.74 -65.12
C LYS A 83 55.04 17.02 -66.58
N ALA A 84 54.59 18.14 -67.12
CA ALA A 84 55.19 18.78 -68.29
C ALA A 84 56.13 19.90 -67.80
N PRO A 85 57.38 19.97 -68.30
CA PRO A 85 58.33 20.98 -67.88
C PRO A 85 58.09 22.29 -68.64
N GLY A 86 58.08 23.40 -67.90
CA GLY A 86 58.44 24.72 -68.41
C GLY A 86 57.51 25.32 -69.47
N ALA A 87 56.32 25.77 -69.07
CA ALA A 87 55.59 26.80 -69.78
C ALA A 87 55.37 27.98 -68.83
N THR A 88 56.04 29.10 -69.11
CA THR A 88 55.77 30.40 -68.49
C THR A 88 54.38 30.86 -68.90
N ILE A 89 53.38 30.48 -68.10
CA ILE A 89 52.00 30.94 -68.25
C ILE A 89 52.01 32.46 -68.01
N ALA A 90 51.71 33.23 -69.05
CA ALA A 90 51.42 34.65 -68.93
C ALA A 90 50.11 34.79 -68.14
N VAL A 91 50.23 34.87 -66.81
CA VAL A 91 49.07 34.93 -65.92
C VAL A 91 48.37 36.26 -66.13
N ASN A 92 47.12 36.22 -66.59
CA ASN A 92 46.31 37.41 -66.78
C ASN A 92 46.10 38.09 -65.41
N LYS A 93 46.64 39.30 -65.25
CA LYS A 93 46.62 40.07 -64.00
C LYS A 93 45.20 40.22 -63.42
N GLN A 94 44.17 40.26 -64.27
CA GLN A 94 42.77 40.37 -63.86
C GLN A 94 42.24 39.07 -63.22
N GLU A 95 42.69 37.90 -63.68
CA GLU A 95 42.28 36.61 -63.11
C GLU A 95 42.94 36.39 -61.74
N VAL A 96 44.20 36.78 -61.58
CA VAL A 96 44.89 36.72 -60.28
C VAL A 96 44.16 37.58 -59.24
N MET A 97 43.74 38.79 -59.61
CA MET A 97 42.99 39.67 -58.69
C MET A 97 41.65 39.06 -58.28
N LYS A 98 40.89 38.47 -59.22
CA LYS A 98 39.63 37.77 -58.90
C LYS A 98 39.84 36.58 -57.96
N LEU A 99 40.90 35.80 -58.17
CA LEU A 99 41.24 34.67 -57.29
C LEU A 99 41.61 35.13 -55.88
N ILE A 100 42.31 36.26 -55.73
CA ILE A 100 42.62 36.85 -54.42
C ILE A 100 41.34 37.33 -53.72
N GLU A 101 40.42 37.99 -54.43
CA GLU A 101 39.13 38.40 -53.89
C GLU A 101 38.27 37.22 -53.45
N GLU A 102 38.22 36.16 -54.26
CA GLU A 102 37.49 34.93 -53.93
C GLU A 102 38.09 34.23 -52.71
N GLN A 103 39.41 34.10 -52.62
CA GLN A 103 40.09 33.57 -51.45
C GLN A 103 39.82 34.40 -50.19
N ASN A 104 39.81 35.73 -50.31
CA ASN A 104 39.53 36.62 -49.18
C ASN A 104 38.06 36.48 -48.72
N LEU A 105 37.12 36.37 -49.65
CA LEU A 105 35.71 36.13 -49.33
C LEU A 105 35.52 34.75 -48.68
N GLN A 106 36.22 33.72 -49.16
CA GLN A 106 36.19 32.38 -48.58
C GLN A 106 36.74 32.38 -47.15
N LYS A 107 37.87 33.05 -46.90
CA LYS A 107 38.43 33.24 -45.55
C LYS A 107 37.43 33.93 -44.63
N GLN A 108 36.78 35.01 -45.08
CA GLN A 108 35.74 35.69 -44.29
C GLN A 108 34.55 34.77 -43.97
N ARG A 109 34.07 33.98 -44.94
CA ARG A 109 32.99 33.00 -44.73
C ARG A 109 33.37 31.94 -43.69
N LEU A 110 34.61 31.43 -43.76
CA LEU A 110 35.14 30.46 -42.80
C LEU A 110 35.22 31.05 -41.39
N LEU A 111 35.69 32.29 -41.24
CA LEU A 111 35.73 32.97 -39.94
C LEU A 111 34.33 33.15 -39.34
N ARG A 112 33.35 33.59 -40.14
CA ARG A 112 31.94 33.69 -39.68
C ARG A 112 31.37 32.35 -39.25
N LYS A 113 31.60 31.27 -40.02
CA LYS A 113 31.17 29.92 -39.66
C LYS A 113 31.83 29.43 -38.36
N ALA A 114 33.13 29.68 -38.18
CA ALA A 114 33.86 29.33 -36.97
C ALA A 114 33.30 30.07 -35.74
N GLU A 115 33.01 31.36 -35.86
CA GLU A 115 32.40 32.14 -34.80
C GLU A 115 30.98 31.67 -34.46
N GLN A 116 30.15 31.40 -35.47
CA GLN A 116 28.81 30.84 -35.27
C GLN A 116 28.86 29.48 -34.56
N ALA A 117 29.80 28.60 -34.94
CA ALA A 117 30.00 27.33 -34.26
C ALA A 117 30.45 27.52 -32.80
N ARG A 118 31.33 28.49 -32.52
CA ARG A 118 31.75 28.85 -31.16
C ARG A 118 30.57 29.33 -30.31
N LEU A 119 29.75 30.23 -30.85
CA LEU A 119 28.55 30.75 -30.17
C LEU A 119 27.50 29.65 -29.96
N SER A 120 27.31 28.77 -30.93
CA SER A 120 26.41 27.61 -30.81
C SER A 120 26.84 26.68 -29.67
N ARG A 121 28.13 26.31 -29.62
CA ARG A 121 28.69 25.50 -28.54
C ARG A 121 28.55 26.21 -27.18
N LYS A 122 28.79 27.53 -27.12
CA LYS A 122 28.60 28.33 -25.90
C LYS A 122 27.15 28.30 -25.41
N ARG A 123 26.16 28.50 -26.30
CA ARG A 123 24.74 28.42 -25.95
C ARG A 123 24.34 27.03 -25.46
N LYS A 124 24.79 25.97 -26.14
CA LYS A 124 24.53 24.59 -25.70
C LYS A 124 25.11 24.31 -24.31
N LYS A 125 26.35 24.75 -24.04
CA LYS A 125 26.99 24.61 -22.73
C LYS A 125 26.21 25.36 -21.64
N MET A 126 25.81 26.60 -21.90
CA MET A 126 25.00 27.39 -20.95
C MET A 126 23.66 26.69 -20.66
N ARG A 127 22.96 26.21 -21.69
CA ARG A 127 21.68 25.52 -21.52
C ARG A 127 21.82 24.22 -20.71
N MET A 128 22.90 23.47 -20.93
CA MET A 128 23.19 22.27 -20.15
C MET A 128 23.41 22.60 -18.67
N GLN A 129 24.17 23.65 -18.37
CA GLN A 129 24.40 24.12 -17.00
C GLN A 129 23.11 24.62 -16.33
N GLU A 130 22.22 25.30 -17.06
CA GLU A 130 20.90 25.71 -16.56
C GLU A 130 20.05 24.49 -16.18
N LEU A 131 20.01 23.47 -17.04
CA LEU A 131 19.25 22.24 -16.79
C LEU A 131 19.83 21.42 -15.63
N GLU A 132 21.16 21.35 -15.50
CA GLU A 132 21.83 20.73 -14.36
C GLU A 132 21.44 21.44 -13.05
N LYS A 133 21.50 22.77 -13.05
CA LYS A 133 21.11 23.58 -11.89
C LYS A 133 19.63 23.42 -11.55
N GLU A 134 18.75 23.36 -12.54
CA GLU A 134 17.32 23.12 -12.34
C GLU A 134 17.07 21.72 -11.76
N SER A 135 17.73 20.69 -12.29
CA SER A 135 17.67 19.33 -11.77
C SER A 135 18.11 19.26 -10.30
N ASP A 136 19.22 19.93 -9.95
CA ASP A 136 19.70 19.95 -8.57
C ASP A 136 18.76 20.72 -7.63
N ASN A 137 18.18 21.83 -8.10
CA ASN A 137 17.15 22.55 -7.36
C ASN A 137 15.92 21.66 -7.09
N LEU A 138 15.43 20.95 -8.12
CA LEU A 138 14.28 20.05 -7.99
C LEU A 138 14.59 18.88 -7.06
N ARG A 139 15.79 18.30 -7.09
CA ARG A 139 16.21 17.24 -6.17
C ARG A 139 16.25 17.73 -4.72
N ASN A 140 16.80 18.92 -4.49
CA ASN A 140 16.86 19.53 -3.16
C ASN A 140 15.45 19.83 -2.62
N GLU A 141 14.58 20.36 -3.46
CA GLU A 141 13.19 20.64 -3.09
C GLU A 141 12.41 19.34 -2.81
N ASN A 142 12.60 18.30 -3.62
CA ASN A 142 11.98 17.00 -3.38
C ASN A 142 12.44 16.40 -2.05
N LYS A 143 13.73 16.52 -1.71
CA LYS A 143 14.27 16.10 -0.41
C LYS A 143 13.63 16.89 0.73
N ARG A 144 13.50 18.21 0.60
CA ARG A 144 12.85 19.10 1.60
C ARG A 144 11.37 18.76 1.79
N LEU A 145 10.63 18.49 0.71
CA LEU A 145 9.22 18.10 0.79
C LEU A 145 9.04 16.73 1.43
N LYS A 146 9.93 15.77 1.13
CA LYS A 146 9.93 14.45 1.78
C LYS A 146 10.16 14.54 3.28
N THR A 147 11.09 15.38 3.75
CA THR A 147 11.32 15.56 5.19
C THR A 147 10.15 16.24 5.88
N LEU A 148 9.54 17.25 5.26
CA LEU A 148 8.32 17.88 5.77
C LEU A 148 7.14 16.90 5.87
N LEU A 149 6.94 16.08 4.84
CA LEU A 149 5.88 15.09 4.82
C LEU A 149 6.09 14.02 5.90
N ALA A 150 7.34 13.58 6.12
CA ALA A 150 7.67 12.67 7.21
C ALA A 150 7.39 13.31 8.59
N ALA A 151 7.80 14.57 8.79
CA ALA A 151 7.51 15.30 10.02
C ALA A 151 6.01 15.48 10.27
N GLN A 152 5.23 15.79 9.22
CA GLN A 152 3.78 15.92 9.32
C GLN A 152 3.10 14.59 9.64
N LYS A 153 3.52 13.48 9.02
CA LYS A 153 3.03 12.14 9.35
C LYS A 153 3.29 11.79 10.82
N ASN A 154 4.49 12.07 11.31
CA ASN A 154 4.85 11.83 12.72
C ASN A 154 4.01 12.70 13.66
N LYS A 155 3.76 13.97 13.31
CA LYS A 155 2.88 14.86 14.08
C LYS A 155 1.44 14.33 14.15
N ILE A 156 0.88 13.88 13.02
CA ILE A 156 -0.46 13.29 12.97
C ILE A 156 -0.51 12.00 13.81
N ALA A 157 0.50 11.14 13.68
CA ALA A 157 0.58 9.90 14.46
C ALA A 157 0.65 10.19 15.97
N ALA A 158 1.44 11.18 16.38
CA ALA A 158 1.53 11.61 17.78
C ALA A 158 0.22 12.21 18.29
N MET A 159 -0.45 13.05 17.49
CA MET A 159 -1.77 13.61 17.84
C MET A 159 -2.82 12.51 18.01
N ASN A 160 -2.89 11.55 17.08
CA ASN A 160 -3.82 10.43 17.16
C ASN A 160 -3.54 9.54 18.38
N ALA A 161 -2.26 9.32 18.71
CA ALA A 161 -1.88 8.56 19.90
C ALA A 161 -2.28 9.30 21.19
N ALA A 162 -2.06 10.62 21.26
CA ALA A 162 -2.48 11.45 22.39
C ALA A 162 -4.00 11.50 22.54
N GLU A 163 -4.74 11.61 21.43
CA GLU A 163 -6.21 11.58 21.44
C GLU A 163 -6.74 10.22 21.89
N ALA A 164 -6.16 9.12 21.40
CA ALA A 164 -6.51 7.77 21.84
C ALA A 164 -6.24 7.56 23.34
N PHE A 165 -5.09 8.06 23.83
CA PHE A 165 -4.74 8.01 25.25
C PHE A 165 -5.71 8.82 26.12
N ASN A 166 -6.02 10.06 25.73
CA ASN A 166 -6.99 10.90 26.44
C ASN A 166 -8.39 10.29 26.42
N LYS A 167 -8.81 9.72 25.30
CA LYS A 167 -10.10 9.01 25.19
C LYS A 167 -10.14 7.80 26.10
N SER A 168 -9.05 7.03 26.19
CA SER A 168 -8.92 5.89 27.10
C SER A 168 -9.00 6.32 28.57
N LEU A 169 -8.27 7.38 28.95
CA LEU A 169 -8.31 7.91 30.32
C LEU A 169 -9.71 8.40 30.69
N ASN A 170 -10.36 9.14 29.79
CA ASN A 170 -11.70 9.66 30.04
C ASN A 170 -12.73 8.52 30.15
N CYS A 171 -12.61 7.47 29.33
CA CYS A 171 -13.45 6.28 29.41
C CYS A 171 -13.28 5.55 30.75
N GLN A 172 -12.05 5.38 31.24
CA GLN A 172 -11.79 4.77 32.54
C GLN A 172 -12.30 5.62 33.70
N ALA A 173 -12.17 6.95 33.61
CA ALA A 173 -12.70 7.87 34.62
C ALA A 173 -14.23 7.81 34.70
N GLN A 174 -14.90 7.83 33.56
CA GLN A 174 -16.37 7.70 33.48
C GLN A 174 -16.86 6.34 34.01
N GLU A 175 -16.15 5.26 33.69
CA GLU A 175 -16.48 3.93 34.20
C GLU A 175 -16.37 3.86 35.73
N ARG A 176 -15.28 4.39 36.30
CA ARG A 176 -15.11 4.46 37.77
C ARG A 176 -16.19 5.30 38.44
N GLU A 177 -16.51 6.47 37.88
CA GLU A 177 -17.57 7.34 38.43
C GLU A 177 -18.93 6.63 38.43
N MET A 178 -19.22 5.87 37.37
CA MET A 178 -20.46 5.12 37.24
C MET A 178 -20.58 4.00 38.28
N TYR A 179 -19.51 3.23 38.53
CA TYR A 179 -19.50 2.23 39.60
C TYR A 179 -19.49 2.84 41.00
N GLN A 180 -18.88 4.01 41.19
CA GLN A 180 -18.94 4.74 42.46
C GLN A 180 -20.36 5.16 42.81
N LYS A 181 -21.12 5.73 41.85
CA LYS A 181 -22.54 6.07 42.04
C LYS A 181 -23.41 4.85 42.32
N LEU A 182 -23.12 3.72 41.67
CA LEU A 182 -23.80 2.45 41.99
C LEU A 182 -23.52 2.01 43.42
N ARG A 183 -22.27 2.12 43.89
CA ARG A 183 -21.88 1.77 45.26
C ARG A 183 -22.64 2.60 46.28
N GLU A 184 -22.67 3.93 46.09
CA GLU A 184 -23.43 4.85 46.94
C GLU A 184 -24.93 4.54 46.97
N ALA A 185 -25.51 4.19 45.81
CA ALA A 185 -26.92 3.81 45.71
C ALA A 185 -27.23 2.47 46.40
N VAL A 186 -26.30 1.50 46.33
CA VAL A 186 -26.45 0.21 47.00
C VAL A 186 -26.32 0.36 48.52
N ASP A 187 -25.40 1.22 48.97
CA ASP A 187 -25.16 1.48 50.39
C ASP A 187 -26.31 2.28 51.03
N SER A 188 -26.98 3.16 50.28
CA SER A 188 -28.17 3.88 50.75
C SER A 188 -29.41 2.99 50.90
N GLY A 189 -29.44 1.82 50.26
CA GLY A 189 -30.56 0.87 50.31
C GLY A 189 -31.80 1.30 49.52
N GLU A 190 -31.72 2.38 48.75
CA GLU A 190 -32.85 2.89 47.96
C GLU A 190 -33.00 2.16 46.62
N SER A 191 -33.89 1.17 46.57
CA SER A 191 -34.16 0.33 45.40
C SER A 191 -34.33 1.09 44.08
N LYS A 192 -35.09 2.20 44.11
CA LYS A 192 -35.36 3.02 42.93
C LYS A 192 -34.10 3.69 42.38
N VAL A 193 -33.22 4.15 43.26
CA VAL A 193 -31.96 4.80 42.87
C VAL A 193 -31.00 3.77 42.29
N VAL A 194 -30.92 2.58 42.90
CA VAL A 194 -30.13 1.46 42.36
C VAL A 194 -30.61 1.07 40.97
N SER A 195 -31.91 0.93 40.76
CA SER A 195 -32.49 0.60 39.44
C SER A 195 -32.12 1.65 38.39
N GLY A 196 -32.20 2.95 38.72
CA GLY A 196 -31.81 4.03 37.81
C GLY A 196 -30.32 3.99 37.44
N GLN A 197 -29.44 3.69 38.39
CA GLN A 197 -28.01 3.55 38.12
C GLN A 197 -27.69 2.29 37.28
N LEU A 198 -28.39 1.18 37.52
CA LEU A 198 -28.27 -0.03 36.71
C LEU A 198 -28.71 0.18 35.26
N GLU A 199 -29.81 0.89 35.04
CA GLU A 199 -30.24 1.26 33.68
C GLU A 199 -29.19 2.11 32.98
N HIS A 200 -28.59 3.07 33.69
CA HIS A 200 -27.51 3.89 33.15
C HIS A 200 -26.27 3.06 32.78
N ILE A 201 -25.87 2.11 33.64
CA ILE A 201 -24.77 1.17 33.37
C ILE A 201 -25.06 0.31 32.14
N PHE A 202 -26.25 -0.32 32.08
CA PHE A 202 -26.61 -1.16 30.95
C PHE A 202 -26.73 -0.38 29.64
N LYS A 203 -27.22 0.86 29.70
CA LYS A 203 -27.21 1.76 28.56
C LYS A 203 -25.79 2.09 28.13
N SER A 204 -24.91 2.42 29.08
CA SER A 204 -23.50 2.71 28.79
C SER A 204 -22.77 1.52 28.18
N PHE A 205 -23.07 0.29 28.59
CA PHE A 205 -22.55 -0.93 27.97
C PHE A 205 -23.04 -1.14 26.53
N LYS A 206 -24.25 -0.67 26.20
CA LYS A 206 -24.78 -0.71 24.83
C LYS A 206 -24.16 0.38 23.96
N ASP A 207 -24.08 1.59 24.49
CA ASP A 207 -23.56 2.77 23.78
C ASP A 207 -22.03 2.69 23.60
N GLY A 208 -21.33 2.04 24.53
CA GLY A 208 -19.88 1.80 24.48
C GLY A 208 -19.46 0.66 23.55
N ARG A 209 -20.40 -0.02 22.88
CA ARG A 209 -20.06 -1.11 21.94
C ARG A 209 -19.21 -0.55 20.79
N PRO A 210 -18.11 -1.22 20.42
CA PRO A 210 -17.33 -0.80 19.26
C PRO A 210 -18.25 -0.76 18.04
N ASN A 211 -18.14 0.30 17.23
CA ASN A 211 -18.93 0.42 16.00
C ASN A 211 -18.55 -0.72 15.06
N ALA A 212 -19.32 -1.81 15.10
CA ALA A 212 -19.10 -3.02 14.32
C ALA A 212 -18.97 -2.71 12.83
N GLU A 213 -19.77 -1.77 12.33
CA GLU A 213 -19.76 -1.38 10.92
C GLU A 213 -18.40 -0.80 10.51
N LYS A 214 -17.77 0.02 11.36
CA LYS A 214 -16.44 0.57 11.09
C LYS A 214 -15.36 -0.51 11.03
N TYR A 215 -15.46 -1.57 11.85
CA TYR A 215 -14.54 -2.71 11.77
C TYR A 215 -14.80 -3.56 10.53
N LEU A 216 -16.07 -3.75 10.18
CA LEU A 216 -16.48 -4.47 8.98
C LEU A 216 -16.01 -3.76 7.70
N GLU A 217 -16.10 -2.43 7.62
CA GLU A 217 -15.57 -1.66 6.50
C GLU A 217 -14.05 -1.82 6.35
N ASN A 218 -13.31 -1.73 7.45
CA ASN A 218 -11.86 -1.94 7.47
C ASN A 218 -11.49 -3.39 7.09
N PHE A 219 -12.28 -4.37 7.52
CA PHE A 219 -12.08 -5.76 7.12
C PHE A 219 -12.40 -5.96 5.62
N ALA A 220 -13.52 -5.41 5.15
CA ALA A 220 -13.98 -5.46 3.77
C ALA A 220 -12.94 -4.88 2.79
N THR A 221 -12.27 -3.80 3.17
CA THR A 221 -11.19 -3.21 2.35
C THR A 221 -9.97 -4.11 2.30
N ARG A 222 -9.59 -4.77 3.40
CA ARG A 222 -8.43 -5.68 3.46
C ARG A 222 -8.64 -6.99 2.73
N ILE A 223 -9.85 -7.55 2.74
CA ILE A 223 -10.16 -8.78 1.99
C ILE A 223 -10.47 -8.50 0.52
N SER A 224 -10.48 -7.23 0.09
CA SER A 224 -10.74 -6.90 -1.30
C SER A 224 -9.58 -7.41 -2.16
N PRO A 225 -9.86 -8.12 -3.27
CA PRO A 225 -8.82 -8.61 -4.14
C PRO A 225 -8.00 -7.45 -4.70
N SER A 226 -6.69 -7.68 -4.84
CA SER A 226 -5.78 -6.72 -5.46
C SER A 226 -6.18 -6.44 -6.92
N LEU A 227 -5.68 -5.33 -7.48
CA LEU A 227 -6.00 -4.94 -8.86
C LEU A 227 -5.71 -6.06 -9.88
N PRO A 228 -4.56 -6.77 -9.85
CA PRO A 228 -4.31 -7.89 -10.76
C PRO A 228 -5.35 -9.01 -10.64
N VAL A 229 -5.75 -9.37 -9.42
CA VAL A 229 -6.75 -10.43 -9.18
C VAL A 229 -8.13 -9.99 -9.66
N ARG A 230 -8.51 -8.72 -9.45
CA ARG A 230 -9.76 -8.16 -9.97
C ARG A 230 -9.81 -8.16 -11.49
N PHE A 231 -8.71 -7.74 -12.12
CA PHE A 231 -8.58 -7.73 -13.57
C PHE A 231 -8.65 -9.15 -14.13
N LEU A 232 -7.92 -10.09 -13.53
CA LEU A 232 -7.95 -11.50 -13.92
C LEU A 232 -9.34 -12.10 -13.79
N ARG A 233 -10.05 -11.85 -12.67
CA ARG A 233 -11.43 -12.31 -12.50
C ARG A 233 -12.38 -11.72 -13.54
N TRP A 234 -12.21 -10.44 -13.89
CA TRP A 234 -13.02 -9.77 -14.90
C TRP A 234 -12.75 -10.28 -16.32
N ILE A 235 -11.48 -10.52 -16.67
CA ILE A 235 -11.12 -10.96 -18.01
C ILE A 235 -11.48 -12.43 -18.23
N LEU A 236 -11.43 -13.26 -17.18
CA LEU A 236 -11.85 -14.66 -17.20
C LEU A 236 -13.38 -14.84 -17.11
N SER A 237 -14.14 -13.81 -16.70
CA SER A 237 -15.61 -13.88 -16.64
C SER A 237 -16.30 -13.52 -17.96
N LYS A 238 -15.54 -13.22 -19.03
CA LYS A 238 -16.09 -12.88 -20.34
C LYS A 238 -16.65 -14.10 -21.07
N GLN A 239 -17.48 -13.83 -22.06
CA GLN A 239 -18.05 -14.84 -22.96
C GLN A 239 -16.98 -15.36 -23.92
N ASP A 240 -17.20 -16.53 -24.52
CA ASP A 240 -16.19 -17.18 -25.37
C ASP A 240 -15.77 -16.35 -26.58
N SER A 241 -16.70 -15.58 -27.14
CA SER A 241 -16.46 -14.64 -28.24
C SER A 241 -15.38 -13.59 -27.93
N PHE A 242 -15.20 -13.22 -26.66
CA PHE A 242 -14.15 -12.29 -26.24
C PHE A 242 -12.73 -12.86 -26.44
N TYR A 243 -12.57 -14.19 -26.39
CA TYR A 243 -11.28 -14.86 -26.52
C TYR A 243 -10.94 -15.23 -27.97
N GLU A 244 -11.92 -15.16 -28.87
CA GLU A 244 -11.79 -15.50 -30.29
C GLU A 244 -11.58 -14.26 -31.17
N ASP A 245 -11.82 -13.07 -30.61
CA ASP A 245 -11.61 -11.81 -31.31
C ASP A 245 -10.12 -11.57 -31.62
N LYS A 246 -9.80 -11.60 -32.93
CA LYS A 246 -8.45 -11.41 -33.46
C LYS A 246 -7.87 -10.01 -33.19
N ASN A 247 -8.73 -9.03 -32.92
CA ASN A 247 -8.35 -7.65 -32.59
C ASN A 247 -8.79 -7.27 -31.17
N GLY A 248 -9.17 -8.25 -30.35
CA GLY A 248 -9.67 -8.04 -29.01
C GLY A 248 -8.58 -7.82 -27.97
N LEU A 249 -8.98 -7.25 -26.82
CA LEU A 249 -8.09 -7.00 -25.68
C LEU A 249 -7.36 -8.26 -25.20
N TRP A 250 -8.00 -9.44 -25.30
CA TRP A 250 -7.39 -10.71 -24.91
C TRP A 250 -6.11 -11.00 -25.68
N LYS A 251 -6.19 -10.98 -27.02
CA LYS A 251 -5.03 -11.27 -27.87
C LYS A 251 -3.97 -10.18 -27.75
N ALA A 252 -4.38 -8.91 -27.81
CA ALA A 252 -3.45 -7.79 -27.69
C ALA A 252 -2.65 -7.82 -26.38
N LEU A 253 -3.31 -8.12 -25.26
CA LEU A 253 -2.63 -8.15 -23.96
C LEU A 253 -1.80 -9.44 -23.76
N PHE A 254 -2.39 -10.60 -24.03
CA PHE A 254 -1.80 -11.88 -23.63
C PHE A 254 -0.92 -12.51 -24.71
N SER A 255 -1.25 -12.33 -25.98
CA SER A 255 -0.46 -12.87 -27.09
C SER A 255 0.55 -11.86 -27.62
N ASP A 256 0.17 -10.60 -27.77
CA ASP A 256 1.04 -9.59 -28.43
C ASP A 256 1.96 -8.89 -27.42
N GLU A 257 1.44 -8.40 -26.29
CA GLU A 257 2.24 -7.67 -25.28
C GLU A 257 2.94 -8.60 -24.27
N ALA A 258 2.24 -9.61 -23.75
CA ALA A 258 2.79 -10.55 -22.77
C ALA A 258 3.43 -11.80 -23.39
N GLU A 259 3.36 -11.96 -24.71
CA GLU A 259 3.99 -13.03 -25.50
C GLU A 259 3.72 -14.46 -24.96
N LEU A 260 2.52 -14.72 -24.43
CA LEU A 260 2.17 -16.03 -23.89
C LEU A 260 2.05 -17.09 -24.98
N THR A 261 2.55 -18.28 -24.69
CA THR A 261 2.45 -19.44 -25.58
C THR A 261 1.01 -19.96 -25.65
N ALA A 262 0.68 -20.69 -26.72
CA ALA A 262 -0.64 -21.31 -26.87
C ALA A 262 -1.00 -22.25 -25.71
N GLU A 263 0.00 -22.94 -25.13
CA GLU A 263 -0.17 -23.80 -23.96
C GLU A 263 -0.50 -22.99 -22.70
N GLN A 264 0.21 -21.88 -22.46
CA GLN A 264 -0.07 -20.97 -21.33
C GLN A 264 -1.45 -20.32 -21.45
N ILE A 265 -1.85 -19.91 -22.67
CA ILE A 265 -3.20 -19.38 -22.93
C ILE A 265 -4.26 -20.44 -22.64
N LYS A 266 -4.00 -21.71 -22.99
CA LYS A 266 -4.90 -22.83 -22.69
C LYS A 266 -5.02 -23.06 -21.19
N GLU A 267 -3.92 -23.01 -20.43
CA GLU A 267 -3.96 -23.09 -18.96
C GLU A 267 -4.72 -21.92 -18.35
N MET A 268 -4.52 -20.70 -18.83
CA MET A 268 -5.24 -19.53 -18.33
C MET A 268 -6.73 -19.61 -18.60
N LYS A 269 -7.16 -20.23 -19.71
CA LYS A 269 -8.57 -20.56 -19.95
C LYS A 269 -9.12 -21.61 -19.00
N LYS A 270 -8.30 -22.58 -18.53
CA LYS A 270 -8.74 -23.57 -17.52
C LYS A 270 -9.04 -22.91 -16.17
N LEU A 271 -8.29 -21.87 -15.80
CA LEU A 271 -8.55 -21.09 -14.57
C LEU A 271 -9.95 -20.48 -14.53
N ARG A 272 -10.67 -20.40 -15.65
CA ARG A 272 -12.08 -19.95 -15.70
C ARG A 272 -13.00 -20.83 -14.85
N ALA A 273 -12.81 -22.15 -14.89
CA ALA A 273 -13.61 -23.08 -14.10
C ALA A 273 -13.34 -22.90 -12.59
N GLU A 274 -12.09 -22.65 -12.22
CA GLU A 274 -11.65 -22.42 -10.84
C GLU A 274 -12.07 -21.03 -10.32
N CYS A 275 -12.03 -20.00 -11.16
CA CYS A 275 -12.49 -18.66 -10.81
C CYS A 275 -14.01 -18.59 -10.61
N ALA A 276 -14.76 -19.47 -11.30
CA ALA A 276 -16.20 -19.61 -11.11
C ALA A 276 -16.55 -20.33 -9.80
N SER A 277 -15.65 -21.15 -9.25
CA SER A 277 -15.89 -21.95 -8.05
C SER A 277 -15.54 -21.24 -6.73
N CYS A 278 -15.38 -19.92 -6.72
CA CYS A 278 -15.13 -19.19 -5.47
C CYS A 278 -16.34 -19.36 -4.53
N PRO A 279 -16.20 -20.08 -3.41
CA PRO A 279 -17.33 -20.65 -2.69
C PRO A 279 -18.18 -19.61 -1.95
N MET A 280 -17.66 -18.41 -1.69
CA MET A 280 -18.44 -17.30 -1.14
C MET A 280 -17.96 -15.95 -1.69
N GLY A 281 -18.90 -15.11 -2.08
CA GLY A 281 -18.62 -13.75 -2.51
C GLY A 281 -18.18 -12.85 -1.34
N LYS A 282 -17.41 -11.78 -1.62
CA LYS A 282 -17.07 -10.76 -0.61
C LYS A 282 -18.33 -10.27 0.12
N ALA A 283 -19.38 -9.94 -0.62
CA ALA A 283 -20.62 -9.44 -0.04
C ALA A 283 -21.27 -10.45 0.91
N GLU A 284 -21.23 -11.74 0.56
CA GLU A 284 -21.78 -12.83 1.35
C GLU A 284 -20.99 -13.06 2.64
N ILE A 285 -19.65 -13.07 2.56
CA ILE A 285 -18.78 -13.13 3.75
C ILE A 285 -19.07 -11.96 4.69
N MET A 286 -19.15 -10.74 4.14
CA MET A 286 -19.42 -9.55 4.95
C MET A 286 -20.79 -9.61 5.62
N GLU A 287 -21.81 -10.09 4.92
CA GLU A 287 -23.15 -10.23 5.48
C GLU A 287 -23.19 -11.28 6.58
N GLN A 288 -22.54 -12.44 6.39
CA GLN A 288 -22.46 -13.47 7.43
C GLN A 288 -21.78 -12.96 8.70
N ILE A 289 -20.66 -12.24 8.56
CA ILE A 289 -19.96 -11.66 9.72
C ILE A 289 -20.86 -10.62 10.41
N ARG A 290 -21.54 -9.76 9.64
CA ARG A 290 -22.49 -8.77 10.18
C ARG A 290 -23.60 -9.45 10.97
N THR A 291 -24.25 -10.46 10.40
CA THR A 291 -25.31 -11.23 11.05
C THR A 291 -24.80 -11.89 12.33
N TYR A 292 -23.61 -12.51 12.28
CA TYR A 292 -23.01 -13.14 13.46
C TYR A 292 -22.75 -12.13 14.59
N MET A 293 -22.18 -10.96 14.27
CA MET A 293 -21.94 -9.90 15.23
C MET A 293 -23.24 -9.39 15.86
N GLN A 294 -24.28 -9.16 15.05
CA GLN A 294 -25.60 -8.73 15.54
C GLN A 294 -26.22 -9.79 16.46
N ASN A 295 -26.23 -11.05 16.04
CA ASN A 295 -26.75 -12.16 16.84
C ASN A 295 -26.02 -12.28 18.18
N GLN A 296 -24.70 -12.08 18.19
CA GLN A 296 -23.90 -12.12 19.42
C GLN A 296 -24.25 -10.97 20.36
N LEU A 297 -24.46 -9.76 19.84
CA LEU A 297 -24.90 -8.61 20.63
C LEU A 297 -26.29 -8.83 21.23
N GLU A 298 -27.23 -9.33 20.42
CA GLU A 298 -28.57 -9.69 20.91
C GLU A 298 -28.51 -10.80 21.96
N TYR A 299 -27.65 -11.78 21.79
CA TYR A 299 -27.48 -12.87 22.74
C TYR A 299 -26.98 -12.37 24.10
N GLN A 300 -25.99 -11.47 24.10
CA GLN A 300 -25.51 -10.81 25.32
C GLN A 300 -26.62 -10.00 26.00
N ASP A 301 -27.40 -9.23 25.23
CA ASP A 301 -28.55 -8.49 25.75
C ASP A 301 -29.63 -9.41 26.33
N LYS A 302 -29.90 -10.55 25.68
CA LYS A 302 -30.84 -11.56 26.18
C LYS A 302 -30.35 -12.18 27.48
N ILE A 303 -29.05 -12.47 27.63
CA ILE A 303 -28.49 -13.00 28.89
C ILE A 303 -28.63 -11.96 30.01
N LEU A 304 -28.18 -10.72 29.77
CA LEU A 304 -28.26 -9.65 30.78
C LEU A 304 -29.72 -9.37 31.17
N GLY A 305 -30.62 -9.34 30.19
CA GLY A 305 -32.06 -9.18 30.43
C GLY A 305 -32.67 -10.34 31.22
N LYS A 306 -32.27 -11.60 30.97
CA LYS A 306 -32.70 -12.75 31.78
C LYS A 306 -32.15 -12.64 33.21
N LEU A 307 -30.89 -12.28 33.37
CA LEU A 307 -30.26 -12.12 34.68
C LEU A 307 -30.96 -11.02 35.50
N GLY A 308 -31.30 -9.90 34.86
CA GLY A 308 -32.07 -8.81 35.47
C GLY A 308 -33.50 -9.17 35.87
N LYS A 309 -34.08 -10.25 35.32
CA LYS A 309 -35.39 -10.77 35.76
C LYS A 309 -35.28 -11.70 36.97
N ILE A 310 -34.11 -12.32 37.18
CA ILE A 310 -33.87 -13.27 38.25
C ILE A 310 -33.46 -12.55 39.54
N MET A 311 -32.62 -11.52 39.42
CA MET A 311 -32.08 -10.77 40.55
C MET A 311 -32.87 -9.49 40.80
N GLN A 312 -33.09 -9.17 42.07
CA GLN A 312 -33.56 -7.84 42.46
C GLN A 312 -32.49 -6.78 42.13
N PRO A 313 -32.87 -5.51 41.90
CA PRO A 313 -31.93 -4.45 41.57
C PRO A 313 -30.75 -4.34 42.55
N GLU A 314 -30.97 -4.50 43.85
CA GLU A 314 -29.92 -4.43 44.87
C GLU A 314 -28.95 -5.61 44.77
N GLN A 315 -29.46 -6.80 44.45
CA GLN A 315 -28.65 -8.00 44.24
C GLN A 315 -27.80 -7.86 42.98
N MET A 316 -28.38 -7.34 41.90
CA MET A 316 -27.68 -7.04 40.66
C MET A 316 -26.59 -5.98 40.87
N GLY A 317 -26.88 -4.91 41.62
CA GLY A 317 -25.91 -3.88 41.97
C GLY A 317 -24.72 -4.47 42.72
N LYS A 318 -24.97 -5.26 43.77
CA LYS A 318 -23.91 -5.97 44.51
C LYS A 318 -23.12 -6.93 43.63
N PHE A 319 -23.78 -7.63 42.72
CA PHE A 319 -23.14 -8.54 41.76
C PHE A 319 -22.19 -7.80 40.81
N LEU A 320 -22.62 -6.68 40.22
CA LEU A 320 -21.77 -5.87 39.34
C LEU A 320 -20.58 -5.25 40.08
N LEU A 321 -20.77 -4.76 41.32
CA LEU A 321 -19.68 -4.26 42.16
C LEU A 321 -18.69 -5.38 42.54
N TRP A 322 -19.17 -6.62 42.70
CA TRP A 322 -18.30 -7.76 42.91
C TRP A 322 -17.49 -8.08 41.64
N ILE A 323 -18.11 -8.05 40.46
CA ILE A 323 -17.42 -8.24 39.17
C ILE A 323 -16.37 -7.14 38.94
N GLU A 324 -16.69 -5.88 39.23
CA GLU A 324 -15.73 -4.77 39.10
C GLU A 324 -14.48 -5.01 39.95
N LYS A 325 -14.64 -5.54 41.17
CA LYS A 325 -13.53 -5.79 42.10
C LYS A 325 -12.76 -7.09 41.84
N HIS A 326 -13.44 -8.14 41.40
CA HIS A 326 -12.88 -9.50 41.37
C HIS A 326 -12.91 -10.16 39.99
N GLY A 327 -13.68 -9.63 39.04
CA GLY A 327 -13.94 -10.24 37.74
C GLY A 327 -12.68 -10.44 36.91
N GLU A 328 -11.75 -9.48 36.93
CA GLU A 328 -10.48 -9.62 36.20
C GLU A 328 -9.65 -10.82 36.68
N VAL A 329 -9.66 -11.10 37.98
CA VAL A 329 -8.90 -12.22 38.57
C VAL A 329 -9.52 -13.55 38.16
N CYS A 330 -10.86 -13.62 38.11
CA CYS A 330 -11.59 -14.84 37.75
C CYS A 330 -11.54 -15.14 36.24
N ILE A 331 -11.44 -14.12 35.39
CA ILE A 331 -11.49 -14.25 33.92
C ILE A 331 -10.08 -14.39 33.31
N LYS A 332 -9.01 -13.96 34.02
CA LYS A 332 -7.61 -14.13 33.59
C LYS A 332 -7.04 -15.55 33.75
N ILE A 333 -7.82 -16.52 34.24
CA ILE A 333 -7.40 -17.93 34.30
C ILE A 333 -7.72 -18.59 32.94
N ARG A 334 -6.87 -18.35 31.94
CA ARG A 334 -6.71 -19.22 30.76
C ARG A 334 -5.28 -19.19 30.27
#